data_AF-C5KQN5-F1
#
_entry.id   AF-C5KQN5-F1
#
_cell.length_a   1.000
_cell.length_b   1.000
_cell.length_c   1.000
_cell.angle_alpha   90.00
_cell.angle_beta   90.00
_cell.angle_gamma   90.00
#
_symmetry.space_group_name_H-M   'P 1'
#
loop_
_entity.id
_entity.type
_entity.pdbx_description
1 polymer ?
#
loop_
_entity_poly.entity_id
_entity_poly.type
_entity_poly.pdbx_seq_one_letter_code
_entity_poly.pdbx_strand_id
1 'polypeptide(L)'
;MSNSTATSEEKPSDGSKAGYSYEYVGRGIGRKEPVFVKDNEEEMYHLEHFLIPPHYQNDLKRIMLPKGLILDRTEKLAMDIRQVYGDTELHLLCILKGSRGFFSELVGYLNRIHRCS
;
A
#
# COMPACT_ATOMS: atom_id res chain seq x y z
N MET A 1 -0.18 18.94 -41.49
CA MET A 1 -1.37 18.24 -40.94
C MET A 1 -0.81 17.08 -40.13
N SER A 2 -0.83 17.01 -38.81
CA SER A 2 -1.42 17.79 -37.72
C SER A 2 -0.68 17.33 -36.46
N ASN A 3 -0.15 18.26 -35.66
CA ASN A 3 0.40 17.98 -34.34
C ASN A 3 -0.74 17.67 -33.38
N SER A 4 -0.66 16.58 -32.63
CA SER A 4 -1.52 16.34 -31.47
C SER A 4 -0.70 16.58 -30.21
N THR A 5 -0.92 17.75 -29.65
CA THR A 5 -0.40 18.26 -28.39
C THR A 5 -0.83 17.38 -27.23
N ALA A 6 0.14 16.87 -26.46
CA ALA A 6 -0.11 16.32 -25.14
C ALA A 6 -0.62 17.44 -24.23
N THR A 7 -1.88 17.37 -23.82
CA THR A 7 -2.46 18.28 -22.82
C THR A 7 -1.86 17.95 -21.46
N SER A 8 -0.91 18.77 -21.03
CA SER A 8 -0.51 18.90 -19.64
C SER A 8 -1.68 19.49 -18.86
N GLU A 9 -2.36 18.67 -18.06
CA GLU A 9 -3.31 19.19 -17.08
C GLU A 9 -2.52 19.80 -15.92
N GLU A 10 -2.72 21.10 -15.71
CA GLU A 10 -2.11 21.93 -14.68
C GLU A 10 -2.44 21.42 -13.27
N LYS A 11 -1.44 21.44 -12.37
CA LYS A 11 -1.69 21.37 -10.93
C LYS A 11 -2.42 22.64 -10.49
N PRO A 12 -3.52 22.56 -9.72
CA PRO A 12 -4.11 23.75 -9.13
C PRO A 12 -3.14 24.36 -8.12
N SER A 13 -2.65 25.56 -8.42
CA SER A 13 -2.02 26.45 -7.47
C SER A 13 -3.11 27.24 -6.74
N ASP A 14 -3.51 26.79 -5.55
CA ASP A 14 -4.06 27.71 -4.57
C ASP A 14 -3.84 27.21 -3.14
N GLY A 15 -3.25 28.08 -2.33
CA GLY A 15 -2.97 27.86 -0.91
C GLY A 15 -4.24 28.07 -0.10
N SER A 16 -5.18 27.13 -0.15
CA SER A 16 -6.34 27.06 0.75
C SER A 16 -6.97 25.67 0.71
N LYS A 17 -6.75 24.89 1.78
CA LYS A 17 -7.38 23.59 2.14
C LYS A 17 -7.43 22.56 1.01
N ALA A 18 -6.60 21.51 1.10
CA ALA A 18 -6.67 20.34 0.22
C ALA A 18 -8.14 19.88 0.02
N GLY A 19 -8.69 20.18 -1.16
CA GLY A 19 -10.10 20.00 -1.46
C GLY A 19 -10.43 18.52 -1.58
N TYR A 20 -11.08 17.98 -0.56
CA TYR A 20 -11.68 16.65 -0.58
C TYR A 20 -12.89 16.63 -1.54
N SER A 21 -12.72 16.14 -2.78
CA SER A 21 -13.82 15.88 -3.72
C SER A 21 -14.08 14.38 -3.81
N TYR A 22 -15.35 13.99 -3.71
CA TYR A 22 -15.78 12.60 -3.86
C TYR A 22 -15.55 12.05 -5.27
N GLU A 23 -15.36 12.92 -6.26
CA GLU A 23 -15.21 12.53 -7.66
C GLU A 23 -13.99 11.63 -7.92
N TYR A 24 -12.93 11.77 -7.13
CA TYR A 24 -11.68 11.02 -7.29
C TYR A 24 -11.52 9.83 -6.34
N VAL A 25 -12.40 9.68 -5.35
CA VAL A 25 -12.32 8.61 -4.35
C VAL A 25 -12.46 7.25 -5.04
N GLY A 26 -11.54 6.33 -4.74
CA GLY A 26 -11.56 4.95 -5.27
C GLY A 26 -11.11 4.78 -6.72
N ARG A 27 -10.83 5.88 -7.47
CA ARG A 27 -10.38 5.78 -8.88
C ARG A 27 -8.89 5.51 -9.04
N GLY A 28 -8.08 5.79 -8.02
CA GLY A 28 -6.63 5.54 -8.05
C GLY A 28 -5.85 6.44 -9.03
N ILE A 29 -6.39 7.62 -9.37
CA ILE A 29 -5.74 8.58 -10.27
C ILE A 29 -4.40 9.03 -9.66
N GLY A 30 -3.32 8.93 -10.44
CA GLY A 30 -1.97 9.35 -10.00
C GLY A 30 -1.33 8.47 -8.93
N ARG A 31 -1.88 7.27 -8.65
CA ARG A 31 -1.29 6.33 -7.70
C ARG A 31 0.05 5.79 -8.22
N LYS A 32 0.95 5.44 -7.30
CA LYS A 32 2.13 4.63 -7.63
C LYS A 32 1.67 3.19 -7.85
N GLU A 33 2.15 2.55 -8.92
CA GLU A 33 1.75 1.18 -9.24
C GLU A 33 2.14 0.18 -8.14
N PRO A 34 1.31 -0.83 -7.87
CA PRO A 34 1.59 -1.84 -6.86
C PRO A 34 2.63 -2.86 -7.34
N VAL A 35 3.08 -3.72 -6.42
CA VAL A 35 3.86 -4.91 -6.80
C VAL A 35 2.92 -5.87 -7.53
N PHE A 36 3.28 -6.24 -8.75
CA PHE A 36 2.51 -7.21 -9.54
C PHE A 36 2.97 -8.62 -9.18
N VAL A 37 2.05 -9.42 -8.62
CA VAL A 37 2.28 -10.85 -8.38
C VAL A 37 1.66 -11.59 -9.56
N LYS A 38 2.46 -12.39 -10.25
CA LYS A 38 1.97 -13.18 -11.38
C LYS A 38 1.09 -14.33 -10.90
N ASP A 39 0.17 -14.76 -11.77
CA ASP A 39 -0.78 -15.84 -11.49
C ASP A 39 -0.18 -17.25 -11.62
N ASN A 40 1.15 -17.39 -11.64
CA ASN A 40 1.83 -18.66 -11.80
C ASN A 40 2.14 -19.30 -10.44
N GLU A 41 1.45 -20.40 -10.11
CA GLU A 41 1.70 -21.17 -8.88
C GLU A 41 3.14 -21.72 -8.78
N GLU A 42 3.80 -21.97 -9.91
CA GLU A 42 5.19 -22.43 -9.95
C GLU A 42 6.16 -21.37 -9.42
N GLU A 43 5.80 -20.08 -9.53
CA GLU A 43 6.59 -18.96 -9.02
C GLU A 43 6.31 -18.68 -7.53
N MET A 44 5.32 -19.35 -6.92
CA MET A 44 5.02 -19.22 -5.49
C MET A 44 5.91 -20.14 -4.64
N TYR A 45 6.20 -19.71 -3.41
CA TYR A 45 7.14 -20.43 -2.55
C TYR A 45 6.57 -21.75 -2.03
N HIS A 46 7.41 -22.78 -2.03
CA HIS A 46 7.09 -24.07 -1.46
C HIS A 46 7.04 -24.02 0.07
N LEU A 47 6.13 -24.80 0.68
CA LEU A 47 5.89 -24.77 2.13
C LEU A 47 7.11 -25.25 2.93
N GLU A 48 7.92 -26.16 2.38
CA GLU A 48 9.09 -26.73 3.06
C GLU A 48 10.19 -25.71 3.37
N HIS A 49 10.17 -24.57 2.68
CA HIS A 49 11.12 -23.47 2.92
C HIS A 49 10.76 -22.64 4.17
N PHE A 50 9.62 -22.92 4.82
CA PHE A 50 9.09 -22.13 5.92
C PHE A 50 8.66 -23.02 7.09
N LEU A 51 8.66 -22.41 8.28
CA LEU A 51 8.08 -23.05 9.46
C LEU A 51 6.56 -22.84 9.46
N ILE A 52 5.82 -23.89 9.09
CA ILE A 52 4.35 -23.88 9.04
C ILE A 52 3.76 -24.48 10.33
N PRO A 53 2.77 -23.82 10.97
CA PRO A 53 2.09 -24.39 12.13
C PRO A 53 1.48 -25.78 11.81
N PRO A 54 1.63 -26.78 12.72
CA PRO A 54 1.23 -28.16 12.42
C PRO A 54 -0.23 -28.32 11.97
N HIS A 55 -1.13 -27.54 12.55
CA HIS A 55 -2.56 -27.60 12.26
C HIS A 55 -2.94 -27.01 10.89
N TYR A 56 -2.02 -26.39 10.14
CA TYR A 56 -2.25 -25.88 8.78
C TYR A 56 -1.51 -26.67 7.70
N GLN A 57 -0.72 -27.70 8.05
CA GLN A 57 0.14 -28.40 7.09
C GLN A 57 -0.62 -29.01 5.90
N ASN A 58 -1.88 -29.43 6.13
CA ASN A 58 -2.71 -30.05 5.09
C ASN A 58 -3.68 -29.06 4.41
N ASP A 59 -3.78 -27.83 4.91
CA ASP A 59 -4.74 -26.83 4.42
C ASP A 59 -4.09 -25.80 3.48
N LEU A 60 -2.76 -25.84 3.35
CA LEU A 60 -1.97 -24.90 2.55
C LEU A 60 -1.37 -25.60 1.33
N LYS A 61 -1.32 -24.89 0.21
CA LYS A 61 -0.71 -25.38 -1.04
C LYS A 61 0.66 -24.77 -1.31
N ARG A 62 0.75 -23.44 -1.24
CA ARG A 62 1.93 -22.61 -1.50
C ARG A 62 1.87 -21.33 -0.69
N ILE A 63 3.00 -20.65 -0.50
CA ILE A 63 3.04 -19.28 0.05
C ILE A 63 3.13 -18.28 -1.11
N MET A 64 2.10 -17.44 -1.25
CA MET A 64 2.09 -16.38 -2.25
C MET A 64 2.95 -15.18 -1.83
N LEU A 65 2.80 -14.74 -0.58
CA LEU A 65 3.50 -13.57 -0.03
C LEU A 65 4.08 -13.91 1.35
N PRO A 66 5.41 -14.04 1.49
CA PRO A 66 6.03 -14.18 2.81
C PRO A 66 5.78 -12.95 3.68
N LYS A 67 5.66 -13.16 5.00
CA LYS A 67 5.40 -12.05 5.95
C LYS A 67 6.43 -10.93 5.84
N GLY A 68 7.72 -11.25 5.65
CA GLY A 68 8.77 -10.25 5.47
C GLY A 68 8.49 -9.32 4.29
N LEU A 69 8.12 -9.87 3.13
CA LEU A 69 7.79 -9.09 1.93
C LEU A 69 6.58 -8.17 2.16
N ILE A 70 5.58 -8.64 2.92
CA ILE A 70 4.43 -7.81 3.30
C ILE A 70 4.86 -6.65 4.19
N LEU A 71 5.75 -6.89 5.16
CA LEU A 71 6.28 -5.86 6.06
C LEU A 71 7.09 -4.81 5.30
N ASP A 72 8.03 -5.23 4.45
CA ASP A 72 8.84 -4.33 3.61
C ASP A 72 7.95 -3.44 2.73
N ARG A 73 6.91 -4.03 2.11
CA ARG A 73 5.98 -3.26 1.29
C ARG A 73 5.13 -2.30 2.12
N THR A 74 4.72 -2.71 3.32
CA THR A 74 3.93 -1.88 4.25
C THR A 74 4.74 -0.67 4.72
N GLU A 75 6.02 -0.84 5.01
CA GLU A 75 6.94 0.26 5.34
C GLU A 75 7.05 1.27 4.19
N LYS A 76 7.24 0.77 2.96
CA LYS A 76 7.28 1.63 1.78
C LYS A 76 5.98 2.42 1.58
N LEU A 77 4.83 1.80 1.84
CA LEU A 77 3.52 2.46 1.80
C LEU A 77 3.39 3.53 2.89
N ALA A 78 3.87 3.27 4.10
CA ALA A 78 3.90 4.26 5.18
C ALA A 78 4.71 5.50 4.78
N MET A 79 5.87 5.31 4.16
CA MET A 79 6.70 6.41 3.62
C MET A 79 5.96 7.19 2.52
N ASP A 80 5.28 6.50 1.60
CA ASP A 80 4.50 7.14 0.54
C ASP A 80 3.34 7.98 1.10
N ILE A 81 2.62 7.47 2.10
CA ILE A 81 1.55 8.21 2.80
C ILE A 81 2.13 9.44 3.48
N ARG A 82 3.22 9.30 4.25
CA ARG A 82 3.88 10.43 4.92
C ARG A 82 4.36 11.49 3.94
N GLN A 83 4.89 11.10 2.77
CA GLN A 83 5.33 12.03 1.74
C GLN A 83 4.18 12.86 1.18
N VAL A 84 2.99 12.28 1.04
CA VAL A 84 1.80 12.96 0.49
C VAL A 84 1.14 13.86 1.53
N TYR A 85 0.96 13.38 2.76
CA TYR A 85 0.23 14.09 3.81
C TYR A 85 1.11 15.01 4.66
N GLY A 86 2.43 14.83 4.66
CA GLY A 86 3.35 15.65 5.45
C GLY A 86 2.93 15.69 6.93
N ASP A 87 2.90 16.89 7.50
CA ASP A 87 2.52 17.17 8.89
C ASP A 87 1.02 17.44 9.09
N THR A 88 0.16 17.03 8.14
CA THR A 88 -1.29 17.13 8.32
C THR A 88 -1.81 16.08 9.30
N GLU A 89 -2.89 16.42 10.02
CA GLU A 89 -3.59 15.46 10.88
C GLU A 89 -4.19 14.32 10.04
N LEU A 90 -3.78 13.09 10.34
CA LEU A 90 -4.19 11.90 9.61
C LEU A 90 -5.13 11.04 10.46
N HIS A 91 -6.40 10.97 10.05
CA HIS A 91 -7.36 10.04 10.64
C HIS A 91 -7.38 8.72 9.85
N LEU A 92 -7.03 7.61 10.50
CA LEU A 92 -6.99 6.28 9.90
C LEU A 92 -8.19 5.44 10.38
N LEU A 93 -8.95 4.87 9.44
CA LEU A 93 -10.07 3.97 9.73
C LEU A 93 -9.68 2.51 9.47
N CYS A 94 -9.82 1.65 10.48
CA CYS A 94 -9.53 0.22 10.39
C CYS A 94 -10.79 -0.58 10.04
N ILE A 95 -10.78 -1.30 8.93
CA ILE A 95 -11.93 -2.11 8.46
C ILE A 95 -11.78 -3.57 8.91
N LEU A 96 -12.46 -3.90 10.01
CA LEU A 96 -12.35 -5.20 10.66
C LEU A 96 -13.12 -6.32 9.93
N LYS A 97 -12.71 -7.59 10.10
CA LYS A 97 -11.60 -8.10 10.94
C LYS A 97 -10.27 -8.24 10.18
N GLY A 98 -10.34 -8.38 8.86
CA GLY A 98 -9.21 -8.75 8.01
C GLY A 98 -8.06 -7.74 7.99
N SER A 99 -8.35 -6.44 8.11
CA SER A 99 -7.30 -5.41 8.04
C SER A 99 -6.48 -5.28 9.31
N ARG A 100 -6.84 -5.97 10.41
CA ARG A 100 -6.18 -5.77 11.72
C ARG A 100 -4.67 -5.92 11.66
N GLY A 101 -4.17 -6.96 10.98
CA GLY A 101 -2.73 -7.21 10.83
C GLY A 101 -2.04 -6.09 10.08
N PHE A 102 -2.52 -5.79 8.86
CA PHE A 102 -1.98 -4.71 8.03
C PHE A 102 -2.02 -3.34 8.73
N PHE A 103 -3.16 -2.99 9.34
CA PHE A 103 -3.35 -1.72 10.02
C PHE A 103 -2.38 -1.55 11.19
N SER A 104 -2.17 -2.61 11.99
CA SER A 104 -1.23 -2.58 13.11
C SER A 104 0.19 -2.30 12.65
N GLU A 105 0.65 -2.96 11.58
CA GLU A 105 1.99 -2.75 11.03
C GLU A 105 2.13 -1.35 10.41
N LEU A 106 1.13 -0.92 9.62
CA LEU A 106 1.12 0.40 8.98
C LEU A 106 1.20 1.54 10.00
N VAL A 107 0.38 1.51 11.05
CA VAL A 107 0.43 2.50 12.14
C VAL A 107 1.77 2.42 12.88
N GLY A 108 2.29 1.22 13.08
CA GLY A 108 3.63 1.01 13.63
C GLY A 108 4.72 1.73 12.84
N TYR A 109 4.73 1.59 11.51
CA TYR A 109 5.69 2.28 10.64
C TYR A 109 5.47 3.79 10.60
N LEU A 110 4.22 4.26 10.46
CA LEU A 110 3.92 5.69 10.50
C LEU A 110 4.46 6.32 11.78
N ASN A 111 4.20 5.73 12.95
CA ASN A 111 4.70 6.25 14.23
C ASN A 111 6.23 6.25 14.34
N ARG A 112 6.94 5.32 13.68
CA ARG A 112 8.42 5.32 13.64
C ARG A 112 8.95 6.47 12.80
N ILE A 113 8.35 6.72 11.64
CA ILE A 113 8.78 7.80 10.73
C ILE A 113 8.63 9.17 11.40
N HIS A 114 7.56 9.40 12.17
CA HIS A 114 7.36 10.65 12.92
C HIS A 114 8.43 10.94 13.98
N ARG A 115 9.17 9.91 14.44
CA ARG A 115 10.19 10.06 15.51
C ARG A 115 11.59 10.34 14.98
N CYS A 116 11.80 10.31 13.67
CA CYS A 116 13.11 10.49 13.02
C CYS A 116 13.21 11.81 12.23
N SER A 117 12.24 12.72 12.37
CA SER A 117 12.32 14.11 11.89
C SER A 117 12.65 15.07 13.02
#